data_AF-A0AAE1GXE4-F1
#
_entry.id   AF-A0AAE1GXE4-F1
#
_cell.length_a   1.000
_cell.length_b   1.000
_cell.length_c   1.000
_cell.angle_alpha   90.00
_cell.angle_beta   90.00
_cell.angle_gamma   90.00
#
_symmetry.space_group_name_H-M   'P 1'
#
loop_
_entity.id
_entity.type
_entity.pdbx_description
1 polymer ?
#
loop_
_entity_poly.entity_id
_entity_poly.type
_entity_poly.pdbx_seq_one_letter_code
_entity_poly.pdbx_strand_id
1 'polypeptide(L)'
;MRMARGRGRGGPMRGGMRPGPRPIPHGVKPMYLPRHPFDLALCELSFPRVKPAPDETAFTNALMKRNLDLTPTQHEHTAVLNLVTKVQAVLDGLIITPGTFDACQIEEVREVGSYKKGTMITGHNVADLVVILKTFPTREAVDKFAQKVHEDLLVSCGQDKNAHHSSIKVLIRLLRDLRKRFDGLEPLSPWMLDLLAHNAILNNPSRQALPINTAYRRCLQLLAAGLFLPGSASITDPCEANNMRVHTAMTLEQQDLVCLTAQTLLRVLSHGGYQRILEGNTPDITGETSAWNDVIVSPLEKAYEKPPEKKDDEEMEDVNAEETMDT
;
A
#
# COMPACT_ATOMS: atom_id res chain seq x y z
N MET A 1 62.32 -93.25 40.67
CA MET A 1 61.24 -93.82 41.48
C MET A 1 59.92 -93.61 40.74
N ARG A 2 59.28 -94.72 40.35
CA ARG A 2 57.90 -94.95 39.85
C ARG A 2 57.19 -94.00 38.86
N MET A 3 56.72 -94.65 37.78
CA MET A 3 55.73 -94.27 36.79
C MET A 3 54.38 -93.81 37.38
N ALA A 4 53.61 -93.02 36.62
CA ALA A 4 52.23 -93.37 36.24
C ALA A 4 51.68 -92.46 35.12
N ARG A 5 51.51 -93.03 33.92
CA ARG A 5 50.53 -92.58 32.92
C ARG A 5 49.15 -93.06 33.40
N GLY A 6 48.17 -92.16 33.45
CA GLY A 6 46.76 -92.50 33.69
C GLY A 6 45.88 -91.94 32.58
N ARG A 7 45.57 -92.77 31.58
CA ARG A 7 44.42 -92.59 30.69
C ARG A 7 43.18 -93.16 31.40
N GLY A 8 42.08 -92.43 31.37
CA GLY A 8 40.73 -92.92 31.64
C GLY A 8 39.80 -91.75 31.93
N ARG A 9 38.52 -91.73 31.58
CA ARG A 9 37.64 -92.56 30.76
C ARG A 9 36.37 -91.69 30.69
N GLY A 10 35.73 -91.59 29.53
CA GLY A 10 34.49 -90.82 29.37
C GLY A 10 33.35 -91.31 30.27
N GLY A 11 32.49 -90.37 30.68
CA GLY A 11 31.22 -90.56 31.38
C GLY A 11 30.41 -89.25 31.37
N PRO A 12 29.07 -89.29 31.40
CA PRO A 12 28.22 -88.50 30.53
C PRO A 12 27.85 -87.10 31.03
N MET A 13 27.49 -86.23 30.07
CA MET A 13 26.88 -84.91 30.30
C MET A 13 25.72 -84.98 31.29
N ARG A 14 25.76 -84.13 32.31
CA ARG A 14 24.55 -83.65 33.01
C ARG A 14 24.52 -82.14 32.85
N GLY A 15 23.62 -81.67 31.99
CA GLY A 15 23.50 -80.28 31.56
C GLY A 15 23.25 -79.34 32.73
N GLY A 16 24.22 -78.49 33.02
CA GLY A 16 24.00 -77.23 33.72
C GLY A 16 23.47 -76.22 32.71
N MET A 17 22.15 -76.13 32.58
CA MET A 17 21.49 -75.07 31.83
C MET A 17 21.87 -73.74 32.51
N ARG A 18 22.82 -73.01 31.92
CA ARG A 18 23.01 -71.59 32.27
C ARG A 18 21.66 -70.91 32.05
N PRO A 19 21.15 -70.08 32.97
CA PRO A 19 19.96 -69.29 32.68
C PRO A 19 20.26 -68.49 31.42
N GLY A 20 19.51 -68.77 30.34
CA GLY A 20 19.58 -67.97 29.14
C GLY A 20 19.27 -66.51 29.48
N PRO A 21 19.66 -65.55 28.62
CA PRO A 21 19.35 -64.14 28.82
C PRO A 21 17.85 -63.99 29.14
N ARG A 22 17.52 -63.40 30.30
CA ARG A 22 16.11 -63.14 30.64
C ARG A 22 15.51 -62.28 29.52
N PRO A 23 14.31 -62.62 29.00
CA PRO A 23 13.65 -61.79 28.01
C PRO A 23 13.52 -60.36 28.55
N ILE A 24 13.95 -59.38 27.76
CA ILE A 24 13.77 -57.96 28.09
C ILE A 24 12.26 -57.73 28.27
N PRO A 25 11.81 -57.13 29.39
CA PRO A 25 10.39 -56.87 29.62
C PRO A 25 9.78 -56.15 28.42
N HIS A 26 8.72 -56.71 27.85
CA HIS A 26 7.94 -56.06 26.80
C HIS A 26 7.44 -54.72 27.33
N GLY A 27 7.94 -53.62 26.76
CA GLY A 27 7.60 -52.26 27.18
C GLY A 27 8.78 -51.31 27.36
N VAL A 28 10.03 -51.79 27.42
CA VAL A 28 11.20 -50.90 27.43
C VAL A 28 11.43 -50.40 26.00
N LYS A 29 10.88 -49.22 25.67
CA LYS A 29 11.22 -48.54 24.42
C LYS A 29 12.74 -48.32 24.41
N PRO A 30 13.45 -48.67 23.31
CA PRO A 30 14.88 -48.41 23.24
C PRO A 30 15.10 -46.91 23.50
N MET A 31 15.94 -46.60 24.48
CA MET A 31 16.32 -45.23 24.80
C MET A 31 16.88 -44.60 23.52
N TYR A 32 16.25 -43.53 23.05
CA TYR A 32 16.75 -42.80 21.90
C TYR A 32 18.12 -42.22 22.26
N LEU A 33 19.17 -42.86 21.75
CA LEU A 33 20.53 -42.35 21.84
C LEU A 33 20.81 -41.60 20.53
N PRO A 34 20.74 -40.26 20.51
CA PRO A 34 21.04 -39.50 19.30
C PRO A 34 22.46 -39.83 18.86
N ARG A 35 22.60 -40.42 17.68
CA ARG A 35 23.90 -40.64 17.05
C ARG A 35 24.16 -39.49 16.10
N HIS A 36 25.19 -38.71 16.40
CA HIS A 36 25.65 -37.68 15.48
C HIS A 36 26.22 -38.34 14.22
N PRO A 37 25.79 -37.93 13.02
CA PRO A 37 26.43 -38.34 11.78
C PRO A 37 27.92 -37.94 11.79
N PHE A 38 28.72 -38.66 11.01
CA PHE A 38 30.09 -38.25 10.74
C PHE A 38 30.10 -36.90 10.00
N ASP A 39 30.85 -35.93 10.52
CA ASP A 39 31.05 -34.61 9.95
C ASP A 39 32.56 -34.30 9.98
N LEU A 40 33.15 -34.18 8.79
CA LEU A 40 34.59 -33.95 8.64
C LEU A 40 35.02 -32.60 9.24
N ALA A 41 34.19 -31.57 9.17
CA ALA A 41 34.53 -30.24 9.68
C ALA A 41 34.67 -30.25 11.21
N LEU A 42 33.88 -31.08 11.90
CA LEU A 42 33.92 -31.21 13.36
C LEU A 42 35.07 -32.09 13.87
N CYS A 43 35.75 -32.84 13.00
CA CYS A 43 36.82 -33.75 13.38
C CYS A 43 38.07 -33.63 12.50
N GLU A 44 38.31 -32.47 11.88
CA GLU A 44 39.42 -32.26 10.95
C GLU A 44 40.80 -32.63 11.54
N LEU A 45 40.99 -32.42 12.85
CA LEU A 45 42.21 -32.81 13.58
C LEU A 45 42.49 -34.33 13.54
N SER A 46 41.45 -35.14 13.43
CA SER A 46 41.58 -36.61 13.30
C SER A 46 41.86 -37.05 11.86
N PHE A 47 41.72 -36.14 10.89
CA PHE A 47 41.93 -36.39 9.46
C PHE A 47 42.93 -35.38 8.87
N PRO A 48 44.20 -35.42 9.31
CA PRO A 48 45.22 -34.51 8.82
C PRO A 48 45.39 -34.67 7.30
N ARG A 49 45.41 -33.53 6.58
CA ARG A 49 45.57 -33.56 5.12
C ARG A 49 46.98 -33.96 4.74
N VAL A 50 47.09 -34.88 3.79
CA VAL A 50 48.38 -35.35 3.25
C VAL A 50 48.98 -34.32 2.26
N LYS A 51 48.13 -33.48 1.66
CA LYS A 51 48.53 -32.38 0.77
C LYS A 51 47.85 -31.08 1.25
N PRO A 52 48.43 -29.91 0.99
CA PRO A 52 47.76 -28.64 1.25
C PRO A 52 46.38 -28.58 0.60
N ALA A 53 45.48 -27.80 1.18
CA ALA A 53 44.18 -27.55 0.56
C ALA A 53 44.39 -26.89 -0.83
N PRO A 54 43.56 -27.25 -1.83
CA PRO A 54 43.59 -26.58 -3.12
C PRO A 54 43.20 -25.10 -2.95
N ASP A 55 43.65 -24.25 -3.87
CA ASP A 55 43.21 -22.86 -3.92
C ASP A 55 41.74 -22.80 -4.40
N GLU A 56 40.86 -22.31 -3.54
CA GLU A 56 39.41 -22.19 -3.78
C GLU A 56 38.97 -20.73 -4.04
N THR A 57 39.90 -19.83 -4.35
CA THR A 57 39.61 -18.42 -4.61
C THR A 57 38.56 -18.24 -5.73
N ALA A 58 38.69 -19.01 -6.81
CA ALA A 58 37.72 -18.97 -7.92
C ALA A 58 36.30 -19.41 -7.49
N PHE A 59 36.20 -20.45 -6.66
CA PHE A 59 34.93 -20.93 -6.14
C PHE A 59 34.29 -19.91 -5.19
N THR A 60 35.09 -19.33 -4.30
CA THR A 60 34.66 -18.27 -3.38
C THR A 60 34.11 -17.06 -4.15
N ASN A 61 34.81 -16.62 -5.20
CA ASN A 61 34.35 -15.53 -6.06
C ASN A 61 33.03 -15.85 -6.77
N ALA A 62 32.84 -17.09 -7.23
CA ALA A 62 31.59 -17.52 -7.86
C ALA A 62 30.41 -17.51 -6.87
N LEU A 63 30.63 -17.95 -5.62
CA LEU A 63 29.62 -17.88 -4.55
C LEU A 63 29.25 -16.43 -4.22
N MET A 64 30.25 -15.56 -4.08
CA MET A 64 30.02 -14.13 -3.79
C MET A 64 29.26 -13.45 -4.93
N LYS A 65 29.61 -13.74 -6.19
CA LYS A 65 28.86 -13.25 -7.35
C LYS A 65 27.41 -13.71 -7.32
N ARG A 66 27.16 -15.00 -7.06
CA ARG A 66 25.79 -15.52 -7.01
C ARG A 66 24.99 -14.91 -5.85
N ASN A 67 25.62 -14.65 -4.71
CA ASN A 67 24.99 -13.95 -3.59
C ASN A 67 24.57 -12.52 -3.98
N LEU A 68 25.43 -11.78 -4.68
CA LEU A 68 25.09 -10.46 -5.22
C LEU A 68 23.91 -10.54 -6.19
N ASP A 69 23.91 -11.51 -7.11
CA ASP A 69 22.83 -11.70 -8.08
C ASP A 69 21.47 -12.04 -7.41
N LEU A 70 21.50 -12.64 -6.21
CA LEU A 70 20.31 -12.97 -5.42
C LEU A 70 19.89 -11.86 -4.45
N THR A 71 20.76 -10.89 -4.19
CA THR A 71 20.50 -9.83 -3.22
C THR A 71 19.48 -8.85 -3.79
N PRO A 72 18.40 -8.51 -3.05
CA PRO A 72 17.43 -7.52 -3.50
C PRO A 72 18.10 -6.21 -3.89
N THR A 73 17.63 -5.60 -4.96
CA THR A 73 18.15 -4.30 -5.37
C THR A 73 17.80 -3.21 -4.34
N GLN A 74 18.53 -2.09 -4.36
CA GLN A 74 18.23 -0.96 -3.47
C GLN A 74 16.78 -0.47 -3.62
N HIS A 75 16.24 -0.53 -4.84
CA HIS A 75 14.85 -0.16 -5.12
C HIS A 75 13.86 -1.13 -4.45
N GLU A 76 14.07 -2.44 -4.59
CA GLU A 76 13.27 -3.48 -3.97
C GLU A 76 13.28 -3.37 -2.44
N HIS A 77 14.47 -3.22 -1.86
CA HIS A 77 14.63 -3.05 -0.41
C HIS A 77 13.89 -1.80 0.09
N THR A 78 14.04 -0.68 -0.61
CA THR A 78 13.38 0.59 -0.25
C THR A 78 11.85 0.49 -0.38
N ALA A 79 11.35 -0.20 -1.41
CA ALA A 79 9.92 -0.39 -1.61
C ALA A 79 9.29 -1.20 -0.47
N VAL A 80 9.92 -2.30 -0.06
CA VAL A 80 9.43 -3.13 1.05
C VAL A 80 9.55 -2.40 2.38
N LEU A 81 10.69 -1.74 2.65
CA LEU A 81 10.87 -0.92 3.85
C LEU A 81 9.76 0.12 3.99
N ASN A 82 9.49 0.89 2.93
CA ASN A 82 8.47 1.93 2.95
C ASN A 82 7.07 1.37 3.23
N LEU A 83 6.73 0.20 2.68
CA LEU A 83 5.44 -0.43 2.96
C LEU A 83 5.36 -0.91 4.41
N VAL A 84 6.39 -1.62 4.90
CA VAL A 84 6.44 -2.14 6.26
C VAL A 84 6.31 -1.03 7.30
N THR A 85 7.06 0.08 7.12
CA THR A 85 7.00 1.23 8.04
C THR A 85 5.60 1.84 8.11
N LYS A 86 4.88 1.93 6.99
CA LYS A 86 3.52 2.46 6.97
C LYS A 86 2.52 1.53 7.65
N VAL A 87 2.61 0.23 7.36
CA VAL A 87 1.77 -0.78 8.00
C VAL A 87 2.02 -0.78 9.50
N GLN A 88 3.28 -0.75 9.95
CA GLN A 88 3.62 -0.64 11.37
C GLN A 88 3.04 0.61 12.01
N ALA A 89 3.18 1.78 11.39
CA ALA A 89 2.63 3.02 11.93
C ALA A 89 1.11 2.95 12.15
N VAL A 90 0.37 2.35 11.21
CA VAL A 90 -1.07 2.12 11.35
C VAL A 90 -1.35 1.17 12.52
N LEU A 91 -0.63 0.06 12.61
CA LEU A 91 -0.83 -0.93 13.67
C LEU A 91 -0.49 -0.39 15.06
N ASP A 92 0.61 0.37 15.19
CA ASP A 92 1.00 1.05 16.42
C ASP A 92 -0.05 2.09 16.83
N GLY A 93 -0.62 2.81 15.87
CA GLY A 93 -1.75 3.71 16.08
C GLY A 93 -2.96 2.99 16.68
N LEU A 94 -3.32 1.82 16.12
CA LEU A 94 -4.43 1.00 16.62
C LEU A 94 -4.15 0.39 18.02
N ILE A 95 -2.88 0.12 18.37
CA ILE A 95 -2.51 -0.32 19.72
C ILE A 95 -2.77 0.80 20.75
N ILE A 96 -2.38 2.05 20.42
CA ILE A 96 -2.42 3.18 21.36
C ILE A 96 -3.81 3.81 21.42
N THR A 97 -4.47 4.00 20.28
CA THR A 97 -5.77 4.67 20.16
C THR A 97 -6.64 3.92 19.14
N PRO A 98 -7.31 2.83 19.56
CA PRO A 98 -8.18 2.05 18.67
C PRO A 98 -9.43 2.82 18.21
N GLY A 99 -9.77 3.93 18.87
CA GLY A 99 -10.93 4.75 18.52
C GLY A 99 -12.24 3.98 18.70
N THR A 100 -13.05 3.92 17.64
CA THR A 100 -14.31 3.16 17.58
C THR A 100 -14.13 1.71 17.12
N PHE A 101 -12.91 1.29 16.79
CA PHE A 101 -12.66 -0.09 16.35
C PHE A 101 -12.65 -1.03 17.56
N ASP A 102 -13.70 -1.86 17.66
CA ASP A 102 -13.94 -2.77 18.78
C ASP A 102 -13.84 -4.26 18.40
N ALA A 103 -13.58 -4.57 17.13
CA ALA A 103 -13.58 -5.94 16.62
C ALA A 103 -12.43 -6.80 17.17
N CYS A 104 -11.27 -6.20 17.44
CA CYS A 104 -10.17 -6.86 18.17
C CYS A 104 -9.25 -5.85 18.86
N GLN A 105 -8.55 -6.29 19.90
CA GLN A 105 -7.53 -5.50 20.59
C GLN A 105 -6.14 -6.07 20.31
N ILE A 106 -5.25 -5.23 19.79
CA ILE A 106 -3.87 -5.60 19.50
C ILE A 106 -3.05 -5.51 20.79
N GLU A 107 -2.24 -6.53 21.06
CA GLU A 107 -1.27 -6.55 22.15
C GLU A 107 0.10 -6.05 21.67
N GLU A 108 0.59 -6.65 20.57
CA GLU A 108 1.95 -6.41 20.09
C GLU A 108 2.04 -6.75 18.60
N VAL A 109 2.97 -6.09 17.89
CA VAL A 109 3.32 -6.39 16.50
C VAL A 109 4.82 -6.65 16.40
N ARG A 110 5.22 -7.69 15.67
CA ARG A 110 6.63 -8.04 15.45
C ARG A 110 6.93 -8.27 13.98
N GLU A 111 8.01 -7.66 13.51
CA GLU A 111 8.62 -8.03 12.23
C GLU A 111 9.28 -9.40 12.33
N VAL A 112 9.00 -10.26 11.36
CA VAL A 112 9.58 -11.60 11.28
C VAL A 112 9.98 -11.91 9.83
N GLY A 113 10.32 -13.17 9.57
CA GLY A 113 10.58 -13.65 8.20
C GLY A 113 11.91 -13.16 7.63
N SER A 114 12.01 -13.27 6.30
CA SER A 114 13.23 -12.97 5.54
C SER A 114 13.57 -11.49 5.58
N TYR A 115 12.57 -10.60 5.52
CA TYR A 115 12.73 -9.15 5.65
C TYR A 115 13.46 -8.78 6.95
N LYS A 116 12.94 -9.21 8.11
CA LYS A 116 13.55 -8.90 9.40
C LYS A 116 14.98 -9.45 9.53
N LYS A 117 15.22 -10.61 8.93
CA LYS A 117 16.52 -11.30 8.97
C LYS A 117 17.54 -10.76 7.96
N GLY A 118 17.15 -9.86 7.05
CA GLY A 118 18.02 -9.39 5.98
C GLY A 118 18.38 -10.49 4.97
N THR A 119 17.49 -11.48 4.79
CA THR A 119 17.70 -12.67 3.93
C THR A 119 16.67 -12.74 2.80
N MET A 120 16.09 -11.60 2.43
CA MET A 120 15.24 -11.49 1.24
C MET A 120 16.05 -11.81 -0.02
N ILE A 121 15.33 -12.25 -1.06
CA ILE A 121 15.91 -12.56 -2.37
C ILE A 121 15.25 -11.65 -3.40
N THR A 122 16.04 -11.18 -4.39
CA THR A 122 15.54 -10.35 -5.49
C THR A 122 14.37 -11.01 -6.21
N GLY A 123 13.39 -10.19 -6.64
CA GLY A 123 12.14 -10.64 -7.25
C GLY A 123 11.09 -11.15 -6.27
N HIS A 124 11.42 -11.28 -4.96
CA HIS A 124 10.49 -11.76 -3.94
C HIS A 124 10.29 -10.73 -2.81
N ASN A 125 9.60 -9.63 -3.14
CA ASN A 125 9.46 -8.44 -2.31
C ASN A 125 8.34 -8.56 -1.26
N VAL A 126 8.48 -9.51 -0.35
CA VAL A 126 7.49 -9.82 0.70
C VAL A 126 8.13 -9.65 2.07
N ALA A 127 7.36 -9.06 3.00
CA ALA A 127 7.72 -8.93 4.41
C ALA A 127 6.59 -9.49 5.28
N ASP A 128 6.95 -10.09 6.41
CA ASP A 128 6.03 -10.75 7.32
C ASP A 128 5.96 -9.99 8.65
N LEU A 129 4.74 -9.73 9.10
CA LEU A 129 4.43 -9.15 10.40
C LEU A 129 3.55 -10.13 11.18
N VAL A 130 3.90 -10.37 12.45
CA VAL A 130 3.05 -11.11 13.39
C VAL A 130 2.32 -10.11 14.25
N VAL A 131 0.99 -10.20 14.25
CA VAL A 131 0.11 -9.39 15.10
C VAL A 131 -0.44 -10.28 16.22
N ILE A 132 -0.13 -9.94 17.46
CA ILE A 132 -0.60 -10.64 18.66
C ILE A 132 -1.84 -9.90 19.16
N LEU A 133 -2.96 -10.63 19.32
CA LEU A 133 -4.22 -10.08 19.79
C LEU A 133 -4.45 -10.47 21.25
N LYS A 134 -5.03 -9.56 22.03
CA LYS A 134 -5.50 -9.83 23.41
C LYS A 134 -6.75 -10.71 23.43
N THR A 135 -7.47 -10.75 22.30
CA THR A 135 -8.72 -11.48 22.09
C THR A 135 -8.50 -12.65 21.14
N PHE A 136 -9.37 -13.65 21.17
CA PHE A 136 -9.31 -14.77 20.23
C PHE A 136 -9.40 -14.27 18.77
N PRO A 137 -8.51 -14.76 17.87
CA PRO A 137 -8.56 -14.41 16.45
C PRO A 137 -9.70 -15.18 15.78
N THR A 138 -10.92 -14.67 15.90
CA THR A 138 -12.05 -15.18 15.12
C THR A 138 -11.92 -14.69 13.68
N ARG A 139 -12.47 -15.45 12.72
CA ARG A 139 -12.46 -15.08 11.30
C ARG A 139 -13.04 -13.69 11.08
N GLU A 140 -14.18 -13.41 11.70
CA GLU A 140 -14.88 -12.12 11.58
C GLU A 140 -14.04 -10.96 12.13
N ALA A 141 -13.34 -11.16 13.26
CA ALA A 141 -12.46 -10.15 13.83
C ALA A 141 -11.27 -9.86 12.91
N VAL A 142 -10.68 -10.91 12.33
CA VAL A 142 -9.56 -10.79 11.38
C VAL A 142 -10.00 -10.09 10.09
N ASP A 143 -11.18 -10.39 9.56
CA ASP A 143 -11.71 -9.75 8.35
C ASP A 143 -11.96 -8.25 8.57
N LYS A 144 -12.59 -7.88 9.70
CA LYS A 144 -12.79 -6.47 10.08
C LYS A 144 -11.47 -5.74 10.35
N PHE A 145 -10.52 -6.42 11.00
CA PHE A 145 -9.18 -5.89 11.23
C PHE A 145 -8.45 -5.61 9.91
N ALA A 146 -8.50 -6.54 8.95
CA ALA A 146 -7.89 -6.35 7.65
C ALA A 146 -8.50 -5.16 6.89
N GLN A 147 -9.83 -5.01 6.91
CA GLN A 147 -10.51 -3.86 6.33
C GLN A 147 -10.07 -2.54 6.98
N LYS A 148 -10.02 -2.50 8.32
CA LYS A 148 -9.60 -1.31 9.05
C LYS A 148 -8.16 -0.89 8.73
N VAL A 149 -7.23 -1.85 8.72
CA VAL A 149 -5.84 -1.60 8.35
C VAL A 149 -5.73 -1.10 6.91
N HIS A 150 -6.50 -1.67 5.99
CA HIS A 150 -6.53 -1.24 4.59
C HIS A 150 -7.05 0.20 4.43
N GLU A 151 -8.15 0.55 5.10
CA GLU A 151 -8.70 1.91 5.09
C GLU A 151 -7.71 2.94 5.64
N ASP A 152 -7.11 2.65 6.80
CA ASP A 152 -6.15 3.56 7.44
C ASP A 152 -4.86 3.69 6.61
N LEU A 153 -4.44 2.61 5.94
CA LEU A 153 -3.34 2.64 4.98
C LEU A 153 -3.67 3.48 3.74
N LEU A 154 -4.90 3.45 3.23
CA LEU A 154 -5.30 4.30 2.09
C LEU A 154 -5.25 5.78 2.48
N VAL A 155 -5.75 6.13 3.67
CA VAL A 155 -5.67 7.50 4.19
C VAL A 155 -4.21 7.93 4.36
N SER A 156 -3.38 7.09 4.98
CA SER A 156 -1.94 7.35 5.16
C SER A 156 -1.19 7.45 3.82
N CYS A 157 -1.50 6.59 2.86
CA CYS A 157 -0.80 6.54 1.56
C CYS A 157 -1.22 7.68 0.63
N GLY A 158 -2.50 8.08 0.67
CA GLY A 158 -3.00 9.28 0.00
C GLY A 158 -2.35 10.57 0.52
N GLN A 159 -2.02 10.61 1.81
CA GLN A 159 -1.20 11.68 2.38
C GLN A 159 0.27 11.60 1.91
N ASP A 160 0.90 10.43 1.93
CA ASP A 160 2.35 10.31 1.69
C ASP A 160 2.81 10.40 0.22
N LYS A 161 2.07 9.86 -0.75
CA LYS A 161 2.49 9.95 -2.18
C LYS A 161 2.49 11.40 -2.68
N ASN A 162 1.68 12.26 -2.05
CA ASN A 162 1.46 13.65 -2.48
C ASN A 162 2.15 14.70 -1.57
N ALA A 163 2.76 14.30 -0.44
CA ALA A 163 3.26 15.22 0.59
C ALA A 163 4.76 15.53 0.58
N HIS A 164 5.61 14.85 -0.20
CA HIS A 164 7.07 15.08 -0.11
C HIS A 164 7.60 16.27 -0.93
N HIS A 165 6.83 16.82 -1.87
CA HIS A 165 7.23 18.05 -2.55
C HIS A 165 6.74 19.28 -1.77
N SER A 166 7.66 20.04 -1.17
CA SER A 166 7.33 21.22 -0.36
C SER A 166 6.41 22.22 -1.07
N SER A 167 6.57 22.40 -2.40
CA SER A 167 5.70 23.26 -3.21
C SER A 167 4.28 22.73 -3.39
N ILE A 168 4.03 21.41 -3.39
CA ILE A 168 2.67 20.84 -3.44
C ILE A 168 1.93 21.19 -2.15
N LYS A 169 2.57 21.04 -0.99
CA LYS A 169 2.00 21.45 0.30
C LYS A 169 1.69 22.95 0.36
N VAL A 170 2.55 23.79 -0.23
CA VAL A 170 2.29 25.24 -0.35
C VAL A 170 1.06 25.47 -1.22
N LEU A 171 0.99 24.83 -2.39
CA LEU A 171 -0.11 24.98 -3.32
C LEU A 171 -1.45 24.54 -2.71
N ILE A 172 -1.49 23.39 -2.04
CA ILE A 172 -2.69 22.89 -1.36
C ILE A 172 -3.20 23.91 -0.33
N ARG A 173 -2.32 24.50 0.49
CA ARG A 173 -2.70 25.52 1.47
C ARG A 173 -3.30 26.75 0.79
N LEU A 174 -2.68 27.22 -0.30
CA LEU A 174 -3.19 28.35 -1.09
C LEU A 174 -4.54 28.03 -1.74
N LEU A 175 -4.76 26.81 -2.23
CA LEU A 175 -6.02 26.39 -2.83
C LEU A 175 -7.15 26.21 -1.79
N ARG A 176 -6.82 25.73 -0.59
CA ARG A 176 -7.80 25.65 0.52
C ARG A 176 -8.23 27.04 0.98
N ASP A 177 -7.29 27.98 1.06
CA ASP A 177 -7.60 29.38 1.33
C ASP A 177 -8.44 30.00 0.21
N LEU A 178 -8.09 29.75 -1.06
CA LEU A 178 -8.87 30.20 -2.21
C LEU A 178 -10.32 29.66 -2.16
N ARG A 179 -10.49 28.35 -1.91
CA ARG A 179 -11.81 27.72 -1.73
C ARG A 179 -12.63 28.39 -0.64
N LYS A 180 -11.99 28.76 0.48
CA LYS A 180 -12.67 29.39 1.61
C LYS A 180 -13.17 30.80 1.30
N ARG A 181 -12.49 31.51 0.39
CA ARG A 181 -12.80 32.91 0.04
C ARG A 181 -13.76 33.06 -1.14
N PHE A 182 -13.83 32.06 -2.01
CA PHE A 182 -14.67 32.08 -3.20
C PHE A 182 -15.69 30.95 -3.11
N ASP A 183 -16.93 31.28 -2.78
CA ASP A 183 -18.01 30.32 -2.51
C ASP A 183 -18.28 29.40 -3.71
N GLY A 184 -18.03 29.87 -4.94
CA GLY A 184 -18.15 29.04 -6.14
C GLY A 184 -17.18 27.85 -6.21
N LEU A 185 -16.13 27.84 -5.39
CA LEU A 185 -15.20 26.71 -5.24
C LEU A 185 -15.52 25.81 -4.05
N GLU A 186 -16.56 26.12 -3.26
CA GLU A 186 -17.01 25.31 -2.13
C GLU A 186 -17.18 23.82 -2.48
N PRO A 187 -17.74 23.44 -3.65
CA PRO A 187 -17.95 22.03 -3.98
C PRO A 187 -16.66 21.18 -4.07
N LEU A 188 -15.49 21.81 -4.22
CA LEU A 188 -14.21 21.09 -4.28
C LEU A 188 -13.89 20.44 -2.94
N SER A 189 -13.90 19.10 -2.89
CA SER A 189 -13.52 18.39 -1.66
C SER A 189 -12.03 18.60 -1.33
N PRO A 190 -11.62 18.46 -0.06
CA PRO A 190 -10.20 18.52 0.32
C PRO A 190 -9.34 17.55 -0.51
N TRP A 191 -9.86 16.37 -0.82
CA TRP A 191 -9.19 15.37 -1.64
C TRP A 191 -9.03 15.81 -3.10
N MET A 192 -10.05 16.45 -3.70
CA MET A 192 -9.95 17.02 -5.05
C MET A 192 -8.87 18.10 -5.12
N LEU A 193 -8.74 18.94 -4.09
CA LEU A 193 -7.71 19.98 -4.03
C LEU A 193 -6.30 19.38 -3.96
N ASP A 194 -6.13 18.31 -3.18
CA ASP A 194 -4.85 17.61 -3.03
C ASP A 194 -4.42 16.99 -4.38
N LEU A 195 -5.35 16.31 -5.07
CA LEU A 195 -5.09 15.71 -6.38
C LEU A 195 -4.88 16.75 -7.49
N LEU A 196 -5.64 17.86 -7.46
CA LEU A 196 -5.47 18.96 -8.41
C LEU A 196 -4.08 19.61 -8.28
N ALA A 197 -3.65 19.89 -7.05
CA ALA A 197 -2.32 20.46 -6.79
C ALA A 197 -1.20 19.54 -7.28
N HIS A 198 -1.33 18.23 -7.01
CA HIS A 198 -0.37 17.23 -7.47
C HIS A 198 -0.32 17.17 -9.01
N ASN A 199 -1.48 17.05 -9.67
CA ASN A 199 -1.57 17.02 -11.13
C ASN A 199 -1.00 18.30 -11.76
N ALA A 200 -1.31 19.47 -11.20
CA ALA A 200 -0.81 20.74 -11.70
C ALA A 200 0.72 20.87 -11.59
N ILE A 201 1.37 20.32 -10.56
CA ILE A 201 2.82 20.42 -10.39
C ILE A 201 3.57 19.35 -11.18
N LEU A 202 3.14 18.09 -11.10
CA LEU A 202 3.95 16.94 -11.53
C LEU A 202 3.54 16.35 -12.88
N ASN A 203 2.28 16.51 -13.31
CA ASN A 203 1.83 15.99 -14.59
C ASN A 203 2.22 16.95 -15.72
N ASN A 204 3.49 16.96 -16.12
CA ASN A 204 4.00 17.79 -17.21
C ASN A 204 5.08 17.04 -18.02
N PRO A 205 5.35 17.44 -19.28
CA PRO A 205 6.27 16.71 -20.15
C PRO A 205 7.71 16.64 -19.65
N SER A 206 8.20 17.67 -18.95
CA SER A 206 9.57 17.69 -18.42
C SER A 206 9.74 16.81 -17.18
N ARG A 207 8.64 16.33 -16.57
CA ARG A 207 8.61 15.56 -15.32
C ARG A 207 9.35 16.23 -14.16
N GLN A 208 9.57 17.54 -14.26
CA GLN A 208 10.15 18.36 -13.19
C GLN A 208 9.02 19.12 -12.51
N ALA A 209 9.16 19.36 -11.21
CA ALA A 209 8.15 20.11 -10.48
C ALA A 209 8.07 21.55 -10.98
N LEU A 210 6.88 21.98 -11.37
CA LEU A 210 6.66 23.36 -11.80
C LEU A 210 6.86 24.34 -10.63
N PRO A 211 7.40 25.55 -10.90
CA PRO A 211 7.40 26.65 -9.95
C PRO A 211 5.99 26.97 -9.44
N ILE A 212 5.88 27.42 -8.18
CA ILE A 212 4.59 27.61 -7.49
C ILE A 212 3.64 28.57 -8.22
N ASN A 213 4.18 29.65 -8.80
CA ASN A 213 3.43 30.62 -9.59
C ASN A 213 2.82 29.99 -10.85
N THR A 214 3.61 29.19 -11.57
CA THR A 214 3.15 28.47 -12.76
C THR A 214 2.10 27.42 -12.39
N ALA A 215 2.33 26.68 -11.32
CA ALA A 215 1.42 25.64 -10.85
C ALA A 215 0.07 26.22 -10.37
N TYR A 216 0.09 27.33 -9.62
CA TYR A 216 -1.12 28.00 -9.16
C TYR A 216 -1.97 28.51 -10.33
N ARG A 217 -1.34 29.17 -11.31
CA ARG A 217 -2.01 29.59 -12.55
C ARG A 217 -2.58 28.38 -13.30
N ARG A 218 -1.82 27.29 -13.37
CA ARG A 218 -2.23 26.06 -14.05
C ARG A 218 -3.46 25.42 -13.39
N CYS A 219 -3.60 25.45 -12.06
CA CYS A 219 -4.83 24.97 -11.40
C CYS A 219 -6.07 25.71 -11.91
N LEU A 220 -6.01 27.05 -11.97
CA LEU A 220 -7.11 27.86 -12.49
C LEU A 220 -7.36 27.59 -13.98
N GLN A 221 -6.30 27.43 -14.77
CA GLN A 221 -6.42 27.08 -16.20
C GLN A 221 -7.09 25.73 -16.43
N LEU A 222 -6.73 24.71 -15.65
CA LEU A 222 -7.31 23.37 -15.76
C LEU A 222 -8.79 23.37 -15.37
N LEU A 223 -9.14 24.03 -14.26
CA LEU A 223 -10.54 24.16 -13.86
C LEU A 223 -11.35 24.97 -14.88
N ALA A 224 -10.79 26.09 -15.37
CA ALA A 224 -11.45 26.95 -16.36
C ALA A 224 -11.63 26.27 -17.73
N ALA A 225 -10.73 25.35 -18.09
CA ALA A 225 -10.81 24.52 -19.29
C ALA A 225 -11.76 23.33 -19.13
N GLY A 226 -12.46 23.20 -18.01
CA GLY A 226 -13.46 22.16 -17.80
C GLY A 226 -12.90 20.81 -17.36
N LEU A 227 -11.77 20.76 -16.64
CA LEU A 227 -11.22 19.50 -16.11
C LEU A 227 -12.26 18.69 -15.31
N PHE A 228 -13.21 19.35 -14.66
CA PHE A 228 -14.27 18.76 -13.84
C PHE A 228 -15.67 18.90 -14.46
N LEU A 229 -15.78 19.20 -15.75
CA LEU A 229 -17.06 19.21 -16.47
C LEU A 229 -17.42 17.81 -17.01
N PRO A 230 -18.71 17.57 -17.33
CA PRO A 230 -19.16 16.33 -17.95
C PRO A 230 -18.43 16.04 -19.26
N GLY A 231 -18.07 14.79 -19.49
CA GLY A 231 -17.31 14.36 -20.67
C GLY A 231 -15.79 14.53 -20.56
N SER A 232 -15.29 15.19 -19.51
CA SER A 232 -13.85 15.29 -19.24
C SER A 232 -13.26 13.95 -18.76
N ALA A 233 -12.03 13.66 -19.18
CA ALA A 233 -11.24 12.56 -18.64
C ALA A 233 -10.94 12.74 -17.14
N SER A 234 -10.87 14.00 -16.68
CA SER A 234 -10.64 14.38 -15.29
C SER A 234 -9.39 13.77 -14.65
N ILE A 235 -9.31 13.83 -13.32
CA ILE A 235 -8.31 13.14 -12.51
C ILE A 235 -8.96 11.88 -11.96
N THR A 236 -8.31 10.75 -12.20
CA THR A 236 -8.69 9.46 -11.63
C THR A 236 -8.29 9.39 -10.16
N ASP A 237 -9.18 8.89 -9.31
CA ASP A 237 -8.86 8.63 -7.92
C ASP A 237 -7.92 7.42 -7.81
N PRO A 238 -6.67 7.60 -7.32
CA PRO A 238 -5.72 6.50 -7.17
C PRO A 238 -6.06 5.53 -6.03
N CYS A 239 -7.03 5.88 -5.17
CA CYS A 239 -7.46 5.07 -4.02
C CYS A 239 -8.67 4.18 -4.33
N GLU A 240 -9.23 4.27 -5.55
CA GLU A 240 -10.46 3.58 -5.94
C GLU A 240 -10.20 2.63 -7.11
N ALA A 241 -10.69 1.39 -7.02
CA ALA A 241 -10.33 0.32 -7.97
C ALA A 241 -10.87 0.54 -9.39
N ASN A 242 -11.95 1.30 -9.55
CA ASN A 242 -12.70 1.41 -10.82
C ASN A 242 -12.30 2.62 -11.70
N ASN A 243 -11.11 3.18 -11.52
CA ASN A 243 -10.70 4.41 -12.21
C ASN A 243 -11.76 5.52 -12.09
N MET A 244 -12.36 5.65 -10.90
CA MET A 244 -13.43 6.62 -10.66
C MET A 244 -12.89 8.04 -10.84
N ARG A 245 -13.59 8.87 -11.62
CA ARG A 245 -13.22 10.27 -11.82
C ARG A 245 -13.68 11.08 -10.63
N VAL A 246 -12.79 11.83 -10.00
CA VAL A 246 -13.09 12.49 -8.72
C VAL A 246 -14.24 13.49 -8.78
N HIS A 247 -14.43 14.18 -9.92
CA HIS A 247 -15.48 15.18 -10.07
C HIS A 247 -16.91 14.62 -10.12
N THR A 248 -17.09 13.30 -10.31
CA THR A 248 -18.43 12.70 -10.35
C THR A 248 -19.13 12.71 -8.99
N ALA A 249 -18.41 13.04 -7.92
CA ALA A 249 -18.99 13.31 -6.61
C ALA A 249 -19.73 14.66 -6.52
N MET A 250 -19.50 15.59 -7.46
CA MET A 250 -20.20 16.88 -7.54
C MET A 250 -21.39 16.79 -8.50
N THR A 251 -22.46 17.53 -8.21
CA THR A 251 -23.60 17.69 -9.13
C THR A 251 -23.20 18.47 -10.39
N LEU A 252 -23.97 18.34 -11.47
CA LEU A 252 -23.72 19.09 -12.71
C LEU A 252 -23.74 20.62 -12.48
N GLU A 253 -24.64 21.11 -11.62
CA GLU A 253 -24.69 22.52 -11.25
C GLU A 253 -23.42 22.96 -10.48
N GLN A 254 -22.93 22.12 -9.56
CA GLN A 254 -21.70 22.39 -8.82
C GLN A 254 -20.48 22.39 -9.75
N GLN A 255 -20.44 21.49 -10.73
CA GLN A 255 -19.37 21.42 -11.73
C GLN A 255 -19.32 22.71 -12.58
N ASP A 256 -20.48 23.21 -13.01
CA ASP A 256 -20.60 24.48 -13.73
C ASP A 256 -20.12 25.66 -12.87
N LEU A 257 -20.58 25.72 -11.61
CA LEU A 257 -20.20 26.76 -10.66
C LEU A 257 -18.68 26.81 -10.43
N VAL A 258 -18.03 25.67 -10.21
CA VAL A 258 -16.57 25.61 -10.06
C VAL A 258 -15.85 26.10 -11.33
N CYS A 259 -16.36 25.72 -12.50
CA CYS A 259 -15.77 26.10 -13.79
C CYS A 259 -15.89 27.62 -14.05
N LEU A 260 -17.09 28.20 -13.86
CA LEU A 260 -17.34 29.63 -14.10
C LEU A 260 -16.52 30.52 -13.14
N THR A 261 -16.42 30.10 -11.88
CA THR A 261 -15.61 30.79 -10.87
C THR A 261 -14.13 30.75 -11.25
N ALA A 262 -13.62 29.59 -11.67
CA ALA A 262 -12.24 29.46 -12.14
C ALA A 262 -11.96 30.29 -13.40
N GLN A 263 -12.89 30.34 -14.37
CA GLN A 263 -12.78 31.16 -15.58
C GLN A 263 -12.70 32.65 -15.27
N THR A 264 -13.46 33.13 -14.29
CA THR A 264 -13.43 34.52 -13.85
C THR A 264 -12.13 34.86 -13.12
N LEU A 265 -11.71 34.02 -12.17
CA LEU A 265 -10.44 34.19 -11.45
C LEU A 265 -9.23 34.15 -12.38
N LEU A 266 -9.24 33.29 -13.42
CA LEU A 266 -8.16 33.21 -14.40
C LEU A 266 -8.01 34.50 -15.22
N ARG A 267 -9.13 35.12 -15.62
CA ARG A 267 -9.12 36.40 -16.33
C ARG A 267 -8.55 37.51 -15.45
N VAL A 268 -9.02 37.62 -14.20
CA VAL A 268 -8.46 38.56 -13.22
C VAL A 268 -6.96 38.35 -13.01
N LEU A 269 -6.52 37.09 -12.85
CA LEU A 269 -5.11 36.75 -12.70
C LEU A 269 -4.26 37.11 -13.94
N SER A 270 -4.86 37.07 -15.14
CA SER A 270 -4.19 37.41 -16.40
C SER A 270 -4.04 38.92 -16.57
N HIS A 271 -4.95 39.71 -16.00
CA HIS A 271 -4.89 41.18 -15.95
C HIS A 271 -4.20 41.72 -14.70
N GLY A 272 -3.45 40.89 -13.96
CA GLY A 272 -2.60 41.35 -12.84
C GLY A 272 -3.32 41.49 -11.50
N GLY A 273 -4.57 41.05 -11.35
CA GLY A 273 -5.32 41.08 -10.09
C GLY A 273 -4.90 40.04 -9.04
N TYR A 274 -3.65 39.58 -9.05
CA TYR A 274 -3.17 38.52 -8.15
C TYR A 274 -3.21 38.92 -6.67
N GLN A 275 -2.98 40.20 -6.36
CA GLN A 275 -3.09 40.74 -5.00
C GLN A 275 -4.49 40.50 -4.46
N ARG A 276 -5.52 40.86 -5.22
CA ARG A 276 -6.92 40.66 -4.86
C ARG A 276 -7.29 39.18 -4.72
N ILE A 277 -6.71 38.32 -5.56
CA ILE A 277 -6.93 36.87 -5.48
C ILE A 277 -6.27 36.26 -4.25
N LEU A 278 -5.17 36.82 -3.71
CA LEU A 278 -4.40 36.22 -2.61
C LEU A 278 -4.60 36.93 -1.26
N GLU A 279 -5.00 38.20 -1.24
CA GLU A 279 -5.18 38.99 -0.03
C GLU A 279 -6.57 38.76 0.59
N GLY A 280 -6.62 38.52 1.90
CA GLY A 280 -7.80 37.98 2.59
C GLY A 280 -8.94 38.96 2.92
N ASN A 281 -8.77 40.27 2.73
CA ASN A 281 -9.73 41.30 3.18
C ASN A 281 -10.62 41.86 2.06
N THR A 282 -10.94 41.00 1.10
CA THR A 282 -11.28 41.42 -0.25
C THR A 282 -12.64 40.82 -0.63
N PRO A 283 -13.74 41.60 -0.73
CA PRO A 283 -15.04 41.07 -1.15
C PRO A 283 -14.95 40.28 -2.46
N ASP A 284 -15.79 39.26 -2.56
CA ASP A 284 -15.83 38.31 -3.68
C ASP A 284 -15.95 39.04 -5.02
N ILE A 285 -14.90 38.94 -5.83
CA ILE A 285 -14.79 39.58 -7.14
C ILE A 285 -15.43 38.75 -8.26
N THR A 286 -16.02 37.60 -7.94
CA THR A 286 -16.59 36.69 -8.92
C THR A 286 -18.05 36.98 -9.23
N GLY A 287 -18.73 37.81 -8.42
CA GLY A 287 -20.13 38.21 -8.63
C GLY A 287 -20.34 39.57 -9.31
N GLU A 288 -19.33 40.44 -9.37
CA GLU A 288 -19.45 41.80 -9.90
C GLU A 288 -18.45 42.10 -11.02
N THR A 289 -18.84 43.01 -11.92
CA THR A 289 -17.93 43.50 -12.97
C THR A 289 -16.81 44.31 -12.34
N SER A 290 -15.56 43.99 -12.68
CA SER A 290 -14.37 44.62 -12.11
C SER A 290 -13.40 45.10 -13.20
N ALA A 291 -12.67 46.19 -12.95
CA ALA A 291 -11.69 46.76 -13.89
C ALA A 291 -10.26 46.48 -13.41
N TRP A 292 -9.44 45.92 -14.30
CA TRP A 292 -8.04 45.54 -14.03
C TRP A 292 -7.15 46.03 -15.17
N ASN A 293 -6.24 46.97 -14.90
CA ASN A 293 -5.33 47.53 -15.91
C ASN A 293 -6.06 47.96 -17.19
N ASP A 294 -7.09 48.80 -17.06
CA ASP A 294 -7.95 49.31 -18.15
C ASP A 294 -8.78 48.24 -18.89
N VAL A 295 -8.83 47.00 -18.40
CA VAL A 295 -9.68 45.93 -18.94
C VAL A 295 -10.83 45.63 -17.99
N ILE A 296 -12.05 45.66 -18.53
CA ILE A 296 -13.26 45.29 -17.80
C ILE A 296 -13.43 43.77 -17.86
N VAL A 297 -13.50 43.12 -16.70
CA VAL A 297 -13.76 41.70 -16.53
C VAL A 297 -15.16 41.52 -15.95
N SER A 298 -16.10 41.08 -16.78
CA SER A 298 -17.45 40.71 -16.34
C SER A 298 -17.50 39.23 -15.94
N PRO A 299 -18.08 38.87 -14.78
CA PRO A 299 -18.37 37.49 -14.44
C PRO A 299 -19.13 36.75 -15.53
N LEU A 300 -18.95 35.43 -15.59
CA LEU A 300 -19.72 34.58 -16.50
C LEU A 300 -21.02 34.14 -15.83
N GLU A 301 -22.06 33.97 -16.63
CA GLU A 301 -23.36 33.46 -16.17
C GLU A 301 -23.33 31.94 -16.06
N LYS A 302 -24.21 31.39 -15.20
CA LYS A 302 -24.39 29.93 -15.08
C LYS A 302 -24.85 29.36 -16.42
N ALA A 303 -24.22 28.28 -16.87
CA ALA A 303 -24.56 27.59 -18.11
C ALA A 303 -25.42 26.34 -17.87
N TYR A 304 -25.45 25.81 -16.65
CA TYR A 304 -26.25 24.64 -16.33
C TYR A 304 -27.75 24.95 -16.21
N GLU A 305 -28.56 24.22 -16.97
CA GLU A 305 -30.03 24.24 -16.90
C GLU A 305 -30.55 22.92 -16.32
N LYS A 306 -31.45 22.99 -15.34
CA LYS A 306 -32.07 21.79 -14.76
C LYS A 306 -33.00 21.15 -15.80
N PRO A 307 -32.92 19.82 -16.05
CA PRO A 307 -33.85 19.15 -16.94
C PRO A 307 -35.31 19.32 -16.46
N PRO A 308 -36.28 19.43 -17.38
CA PRO A 308 -37.69 19.44 -17.00
C PRO A 308 -38.06 18.12 -16.29
N GLU A 309 -38.81 18.21 -15.20
CA GLU A 309 -39.31 17.03 -14.49
C GLU A 309 -40.28 16.27 -15.41
N LYS A 310 -39.92 15.04 -15.81
CA LYS A 310 -40.84 14.15 -16.52
C LYS A 310 -41.98 13.77 -15.55
N LYS A 311 -43.22 13.98 -15.97
CA LYS A 311 -44.39 13.35 -15.32
C LYS A 311 -44.44 11.90 -15.79
N ASP A 312 -44.22 10.96 -14.88
CA ASP A 312 -44.19 9.52 -15.13
C ASP A 312 -45.61 8.92 -15.32
N ASP A 313 -46.40 9.41 -16.28
CA ASP A 313 -47.79 8.95 -16.48
C ASP A 313 -48.14 8.42 -17.90
N GLU A 314 -47.21 8.32 -18.86
CA GLU A 314 -47.57 7.96 -20.26
C GLU A 314 -46.77 6.82 -20.92
N GLU A 315 -46.23 5.85 -20.18
CA GLU A 315 -45.55 4.67 -20.77
C GLU A 315 -46.24 3.31 -20.49
N MET A 316 -47.56 3.30 -20.27
CA MET A 316 -48.33 2.05 -19.99
C MET A 316 -49.36 1.65 -21.06
N GLU A 317 -49.45 2.31 -22.23
CA GLU A 317 -50.50 1.97 -23.23
C GLU A 317 -50.04 1.27 -24.52
N ASP A 318 -48.75 1.16 -24.83
CA ASP A 318 -48.30 0.70 -26.17
C ASP A 318 -47.81 -0.77 -26.27
N VAL A 319 -48.20 -1.66 -25.36
CA VAL A 319 -47.76 -3.08 -25.39
C VAL A 319 -48.83 -4.06 -25.92
N ASN A 320 -50.05 -3.63 -26.25
CA ASN A 320 -51.17 -4.56 -26.49
C ASN A 320 -51.72 -4.62 -27.93
N ALA A 321 -50.97 -4.18 -28.96
CA ALA A 321 -51.47 -4.14 -30.35
C ALA A 321 -50.77 -5.08 -31.36
N GLU A 322 -49.79 -5.91 -30.96
CA GLU A 322 -49.04 -6.79 -31.89
C GLU A 322 -49.26 -8.31 -31.72
N GLU A 323 -50.38 -8.74 -31.12
CA GLU A 323 -50.79 -10.16 -31.17
C GLU A 323 -52.20 -10.30 -31.72
N THR A 324 -52.37 -10.27 -33.05
CA THR A 324 -53.44 -11.00 -33.77
C THR A 324 -53.26 -10.83 -35.28
N MET A 325 -52.52 -11.75 -35.92
CA MET A 325 -52.81 -12.24 -37.28
C MET A 325 -51.78 -13.33 -37.65
N ASP A 326 -52.08 -14.57 -37.24
CA ASP A 326 -51.71 -15.76 -37.99
C ASP A 326 -52.61 -16.92 -37.53
N THR A 327 -53.70 -17.17 -38.26
CA THR A 327 -54.36 -18.48 -38.44
C THR A 327 -55.44 -18.40 -39.52
#